data_AF-A0A2D7YN76-F1
#
_entry.id   AF-A0A2D7YN76-F1
#
_cell.length_a   1.000
_cell.length_b   1.000
_cell.length_c   1.000
_cell.angle_alpha   90.00
_cell.angle_beta   90.00
_cell.angle_gamma   90.00
#
_symmetry.space_group_name_H-M   'P 1'
#
loop_
_entity.id
_entity.type
_entity.pdbx_description
1 polymer ?
#
loop_
_entity_poly.entity_id
_entity_poly.type
_entity_poly.pdbx_seq_one_letter_code
_entity_poly.pdbx_strand_id
1 'polypeptide(L)'
;MQIYQGFFSDQDRNNMAMIREANPHQLAGLQLNTADKRLPELLFRYRARNFPATLTDKELERWRQFCQQRMLAPPEGFLSAEAFMQRLEELAGQQNENTHNLRLLKSLYDYAASL
;
A
#
# COMPACT_ATOMS: atom_id res chain seq x y z
N MET A 1 -5.23 5.95 10.34
CA MET A 1 -3.75 5.78 10.45
C MET A 1 -3.41 5.41 11.89
N GLN A 2 -2.49 4.48 12.15
CA GLN A 2 -2.22 3.97 13.50
C GLN A 2 -0.85 4.35 14.08
N ILE A 3 -0.08 5.21 13.41
CA ILE A 3 1.30 5.54 13.81
C ILE A 3 1.34 6.12 15.24
N TYR A 4 0.33 6.92 15.61
CA TYR A 4 0.25 7.58 16.91
C TYR A 4 -0.51 6.79 17.98
N GLN A 5 -0.85 5.52 17.75
CA GLN A 5 -1.56 4.69 18.74
C GLN A 5 -0.68 4.17 19.87
N GLY A 6 0.60 4.56 19.91
CA GLY A 6 1.55 4.14 20.94
C GLY A 6 2.92 3.84 20.35
N PHE A 7 3.94 3.96 21.20
CA PHE A 7 5.31 3.58 20.86
C PHE A 7 5.48 2.06 20.93
N PHE A 8 6.33 1.52 20.06
CA PHE A 8 6.71 0.11 20.08
C PHE A 8 7.57 -0.20 21.30
N SER A 9 7.43 -1.42 21.83
CA SER A 9 8.30 -1.95 22.87
C SER A 9 9.73 -2.14 22.35
N ASP A 10 10.71 -2.24 23.26
CA ASP A 10 12.09 -2.55 22.87
C ASP A 10 12.21 -3.92 22.18
N GLN A 11 11.40 -4.89 22.59
CA GLN A 11 11.30 -6.19 21.92
C GLN A 11 10.83 -6.04 20.47
N ASP A 12 9.76 -5.27 20.22
CA ASP A 12 9.26 -5.03 18.87
C ASP A 12 10.27 -4.24 18.03
N ARG A 13 11.05 -3.35 18.65
CA ARG A 13 12.15 -2.63 17.99
C ARG A 13 13.25 -3.57 17.52
N ASN A 14 13.65 -4.52 18.35
CA ASN A 14 14.63 -5.55 18.00
C ASN A 14 14.09 -6.47 16.89
N ASN A 15 12.83 -6.90 17.00
CA ASN A 15 12.16 -7.67 15.94
C ASN A 15 12.17 -6.91 14.61
N MET A 16 11.83 -5.61 14.63
CA MET A 16 11.88 -4.76 13.43
C MET A 16 13.28 -4.58 12.84
N ALA A 17 14.33 -4.58 13.67
CA ALA A 17 15.71 -4.58 13.18
C ALA A 17 16.04 -5.89 12.45
N MET A 18 15.72 -7.04 13.05
CA MET A 18 15.91 -8.35 12.43
C MET A 18 15.15 -8.48 11.10
N ILE A 19 13.91 -7.97 11.02
CA ILE A 19 13.13 -7.97 9.76
C ILE A 19 13.86 -7.22 8.64
N ARG A 20 14.50 -6.08 8.94
CA ARG A 20 15.18 -5.27 7.92
C ARG A 20 16.46 -5.91 7.42
N GLU A 21 17.13 -6.70 8.26
CA GLU A 21 18.38 -7.39 7.93
C GLU A 21 18.15 -8.77 7.30
N ALA A 22 17.00 -9.39 7.55
CA ALA A 22 16.66 -10.71 7.03
C ALA A 22 16.46 -10.71 5.51
N ASN A 23 16.81 -11.84 4.87
CA ASN A 23 16.56 -12.03 3.45
C ASN A 23 15.04 -12.12 3.19
N PRO A 24 14.52 -11.52 2.10
CA PRO A 24 13.11 -11.59 1.74
C PRO A 24 12.48 -12.99 1.78
N HIS A 25 13.22 -14.03 1.36
CA HIS A 25 12.73 -15.41 1.40
C HIS A 25 12.58 -15.97 2.83
N GLN A 26 13.35 -15.46 3.78
CA GLN A 26 13.28 -15.85 5.19
C GLN A 26 12.12 -15.15 5.93
N LEU A 27 11.66 -14.00 5.42
CA LEU A 27 10.58 -13.22 6.04
C LEU A 27 9.24 -13.96 6.08
N ALA A 28 8.99 -14.86 5.14
CA ALA A 28 7.73 -15.63 5.09
C ALA A 28 7.63 -16.66 6.24
N GLY A 29 8.76 -17.21 6.68
CA GLY A 29 8.82 -18.21 7.76
C GLY A 29 9.14 -17.63 9.13
N LEU A 30 9.32 -16.31 9.24
CA LEU A 30 9.78 -15.67 10.46
C LEU A 30 8.64 -15.59 11.49
N GLN A 31 8.64 -16.51 12.45
CA GLN A 31 7.73 -16.42 13.59
C GLN A 31 8.27 -15.44 14.63
N LEU A 32 7.86 -14.18 14.51
CA LEU A 32 8.19 -13.15 15.50
C LEU A 32 7.16 -13.16 16.62
N ASN A 33 7.65 -13.26 17.86
CA ASN A 33 6.84 -12.96 19.03
C ASN A 33 6.74 -11.44 19.16
N THR A 34 5.62 -10.85 18.72
CA THR A 34 5.38 -9.41 18.71
C THR A 34 4.43 -9.03 19.84
N ALA A 35 4.80 -8.03 20.65
CA ALA A 35 3.92 -7.52 21.70
C ALA A 35 2.84 -6.60 21.09
N ASP A 36 3.20 -5.86 20.04
CA ASP A 36 2.28 -4.97 19.33
C ASP A 36 1.47 -5.71 18.25
N LYS A 37 0.13 -5.68 18.40
CA LYS A 37 -0.82 -6.32 17.46
C LYS A 37 -0.77 -5.75 16.03
N ARG A 38 -0.20 -4.56 15.83
CA ARG A 38 -0.05 -3.91 14.52
C ARG A 38 1.05 -4.55 13.70
N LEU A 39 2.09 -5.11 14.34
CA LEU A 39 3.32 -5.53 13.68
C LEU A 39 3.14 -6.69 12.68
N PRO A 40 2.33 -7.74 12.96
CA PRO A 40 2.09 -8.81 11.98
C PRO A 40 1.47 -8.31 10.66
N GLU A 41 0.47 -7.42 10.76
CA GLU A 41 -0.18 -6.83 9.59
C GLU A 41 0.76 -5.88 8.84
N LEU A 42 1.59 -5.11 9.56
CA LEU A 42 2.61 -4.26 8.95
C LEU A 42 3.67 -5.06 8.19
N LEU A 43 4.15 -6.17 8.76
CA LEU A 43 5.12 -7.06 8.10
C LEU A 43 4.51 -7.70 6.84
N PHE A 44 3.27 -8.16 6.91
CA PHE A 44 2.56 -8.69 5.74
C PHE A 44 2.49 -7.66 4.61
N ARG A 45 2.06 -6.42 4.91
CA ARG A 45 1.99 -5.34 3.92
C ARG A 45 3.36 -4.93 3.38
N TYR A 46 4.39 -4.96 4.22
CA TYR A 46 5.76 -4.68 3.82
C TYR A 46 6.25 -5.73 2.82
N ARG A 47 6.06 -7.02 3.10
CA ARG A 47 6.37 -8.11 2.15
C ARG A 47 5.59 -7.98 0.86
N ALA A 48 4.28 -7.78 0.94
CA ALA A 48 3.41 -7.74 -0.24
C ALA A 48 3.75 -6.59 -1.20
N ARG A 49 4.21 -5.46 -0.69
CA ARG A 49 4.59 -4.29 -1.50
C ARG A 49 5.99 -4.39 -2.11
N ASN A 50 6.96 -4.89 -1.34
CA ASN A 50 8.37 -4.84 -1.74
C ASN A 50 8.86 -6.17 -2.33
N PHE A 51 8.29 -7.30 -1.89
CA PHE A 51 8.72 -8.65 -2.23
C PHE A 51 7.52 -9.55 -2.58
N PRO A 52 6.67 -9.18 -3.54
CA PRO A 52 5.46 -9.94 -3.88
C PRO A 52 5.75 -11.39 -4.29
N ALA A 53 6.94 -11.67 -4.86
CA ALA A 53 7.41 -13.01 -5.21
C ALA A 53 7.60 -13.94 -3.99
N THR A 54 7.62 -13.40 -2.77
CA THR A 54 7.74 -14.17 -1.52
C THR A 54 6.39 -14.54 -0.92
N LEU A 55 5.29 -14.10 -1.53
CA LEU A 55 3.94 -14.44 -1.07
C LEU A 55 3.53 -15.80 -1.60
N THR A 56 2.86 -16.58 -0.75
CA THR A 56 2.11 -17.76 -1.19
C THR A 56 0.85 -17.36 -1.98
N ASP A 57 0.25 -18.29 -2.71
CA ASP A 57 -0.99 -18.01 -3.49
C ASP A 57 -2.13 -17.46 -2.60
N LYS A 58 -2.28 -18.02 -1.39
CA LYS A 58 -3.27 -17.54 -0.41
C LYS A 58 -2.97 -16.12 0.08
N GLU A 59 -1.70 -15.81 0.32
CA GLU A 59 -1.28 -14.47 0.70
C GLU A 59 -1.46 -13.47 -0.43
N LEU A 60 -1.20 -13.87 -1.67
CA LEU A 60 -1.40 -13.05 -2.86
C LEU A 60 -2.88 -12.75 -3.08
N GLU A 61 -3.76 -13.73 -2.90
CA GLU A 61 -5.21 -13.53 -2.95
C GLU A 61 -5.67 -12.54 -1.87
N ARG A 62 -5.23 -12.74 -0.61
CA ARG A 62 -5.49 -11.80 0.49
C ARG A 62 -5.00 -10.39 0.16
N TRP A 63 -3.83 -10.27 -0.45
CA TRP A 63 -3.28 -8.98 -0.85
C TRP A 63 -4.11 -8.32 -1.96
N ARG A 64 -4.53 -9.07 -2.97
CA ARG A 64 -5.41 -8.58 -4.04
C ARG A 64 -6.74 -8.07 -3.49
N GLN A 65 -7.37 -8.81 -2.58
CA GLN A 65 -8.60 -8.39 -1.91
C GLN A 65 -8.38 -7.09 -1.12
N PHE A 66 -7.27 -6.97 -0.39
CA PHE A 66 -6.92 -5.73 0.32
C PHE A 66 -6.74 -4.54 -0.65
N CYS A 67 -6.05 -4.75 -1.78
CA CYS A 67 -5.88 -3.71 -2.80
C CYS A 67 -7.21 -3.27 -3.41
N GLN A 68 -8.08 -4.21 -3.77
CA GLN A 68 -9.42 -3.92 -4.30
C GLN A 68 -10.26 -3.14 -3.29
N GLN A 69 -10.29 -3.58 -2.02
CA GLN A 69 -11.01 -2.88 -0.97
C GLN A 69 -10.49 -1.45 -0.79
N ARG A 70 -9.17 -1.25 -0.86
CA ARG A 70 -8.54 0.08 -0.78
C ARG A 70 -8.91 0.98 -1.96
N MET A 71 -9.17 0.43 -3.14
CA MET A 71 -9.56 1.19 -4.33
C MET A 71 -11.06 1.51 -4.35
N LEU A 72 -11.90 0.58 -3.89
CA LEU A 72 -13.36 0.75 -3.90
C LEU A 72 -13.87 1.58 -2.71
N ALA A 73 -13.38 1.27 -1.50
CA ALA A 73 -13.82 1.87 -0.25
C ALA A 73 -12.61 2.29 0.59
N PRO A 74 -11.87 3.32 0.13
CA PRO A 74 -10.71 3.80 0.86
C PRO A 74 -11.11 4.41 2.21
N PRO A 75 -10.19 4.46 3.18
CA PRO A 75 -10.40 5.20 4.42
C PRO A 75 -10.50 6.71 4.13
N GLU A 76 -11.03 7.43 5.12
CA GLU A 76 -11.19 8.89 5.07
C GLU A 76 -9.88 9.61 4.66
N GLY A 77 -10.02 10.61 3.79
CA GLY A 77 -8.90 11.40 3.26
C GLY A 77 -8.23 10.82 2.01
N PHE A 78 -8.74 9.72 1.45
CA PHE A 78 -8.26 9.11 0.21
C PHE A 78 -9.39 9.00 -0.82
N LEU A 79 -9.05 9.04 -2.10
CA LEU A 79 -10.01 8.91 -3.20
C LEU A 79 -10.22 7.43 -3.57
N SER A 80 -11.47 7.06 -3.87
CA SER A 80 -11.75 5.78 -4.51
C SER A 80 -11.28 5.84 -5.96
N ALA A 81 -11.19 4.69 -6.64
CA ALA A 81 -10.86 4.65 -8.07
C ALA A 81 -11.85 5.50 -8.88
N GLU A 82 -13.14 5.40 -8.59
CA GLU A 82 -14.18 6.21 -9.24
C GLU A 82 -14.01 7.70 -8.98
N ALA A 83 -13.83 8.10 -7.71
CA ALA A 83 -13.65 9.51 -7.35
C ALA A 83 -12.34 10.10 -7.91
N PHE A 84 -11.29 9.28 -8.03
CA PHE A 84 -10.04 9.68 -8.65
C PHE A 84 -10.22 9.97 -10.15
N MET A 85 -10.94 9.09 -10.87
CA MET A 85 -11.21 9.27 -12.30
C MET A 85 -12.08 10.50 -12.57
N GLN A 86 -13.16 10.68 -11.80
CA GLN A 86 -13.99 11.89 -11.87
C GLN A 86 -13.15 13.16 -11.64
N ARG A 87 -12.25 13.12 -10.66
CA ARG A 87 -11.37 14.27 -10.38
C ARG A 87 -10.39 14.56 -11.52
N LEU A 88 -9.88 13.53 -12.20
CA LEU A 88 -9.02 13.73 -13.37
C LEU A 88 -9.79 14.38 -14.52
N GLU A 89 -11.02 13.96 -14.79
CA GLU A 89 -11.89 14.53 -15.82
C GLU A 89 -12.22 16.01 -15.53
N GLU A 90 -12.58 16.33 -14.29
CA GLU A 90 -12.81 17.71 -13.84
C GLU A 90 -11.60 18.60 -14.08
N LEU A 91 -10.40 18.12 -13.72
CA LEU A 91 -9.16 18.88 -13.88
C LEU A 91 -8.77 19.04 -15.36
N ALA A 92 -9.02 18.02 -16.18
CA ALA A 92 -8.77 18.08 -17.62
C ALA A 92 -9.65 19.14 -18.28
N GLY A 93 -10.94 19.23 -17.91
CA GLY A 93 -11.86 20.25 -18.44
C GLY A 93 -11.54 21.69 -18.05
N GLN A 94 -10.76 21.89 -16.98
CA GLN A 94 -10.35 23.21 -16.49
C GLN A 94 -9.03 23.71 -17.12
N GLN A 95 -8.23 22.81 -17.71
CA GLN A 95 -6.86 23.09 -18.16
C GLN A 95 -6.79 23.19 -19.69
N ASN A 96 -7.37 24.25 -20.27
CA ASN A 96 -7.46 24.37 -21.74
C ASN A 96 -6.15 24.77 -22.46
N GLU A 97 -5.15 25.33 -21.76
CA GLU A 97 -3.92 25.84 -22.42
C GLU A 97 -2.61 25.31 -21.81
N ASN A 98 -2.68 24.53 -20.73
CA ASN A 98 -1.48 24.00 -20.09
C ASN A 98 -1.13 22.58 -20.60
N THR A 99 -0.34 22.55 -21.67
CA THR A 99 0.11 21.31 -22.33
C THR A 99 0.92 20.38 -21.41
N HIS A 100 1.57 20.90 -20.36
CA HIS A 100 2.28 20.07 -19.39
C HIS A 100 1.29 19.36 -18.46
N ASN A 101 0.32 20.08 -17.92
CA ASN A 101 -0.69 19.52 -17.02
C ASN A 101 -1.55 18.48 -17.72
N LEU A 102 -1.95 18.71 -18.98
CA LEU A 102 -2.71 17.73 -19.76
C LEU A 102 -1.94 16.42 -19.98
N ARG A 103 -0.62 16.48 -20.20
CA ARG A 103 0.22 15.29 -20.31
C ARG A 103 0.32 14.53 -18.99
N LEU A 104 0.41 15.23 -17.87
CA LEU A 104 0.42 14.61 -16.55
C LEU A 104 -0.93 13.94 -16.25
N LEU A 105 -2.06 14.61 -16.50
CA LEU A 105 -3.40 14.05 -16.31
C LEU A 105 -3.61 12.80 -17.16
N LYS A 106 -3.16 12.81 -18.43
CA LYS A 106 -3.20 11.62 -19.27
C LYS A 106 -2.35 10.48 -18.69
N SER A 107 -1.14 10.77 -18.20
CA SER A 107 -0.28 9.77 -17.58
C SER A 107 -0.89 9.16 -16.33
N LEU A 108 -1.61 9.96 -15.53
CA LEU A 108 -2.34 9.49 -14.35
C LEU A 108 -3.54 8.60 -14.74
N TYR A 109 -4.24 8.95 -15.82
CA TYR A 109 -5.32 8.13 -16.37
C TYR A 109 -4.79 6.77 -16.86
N ASP A 110 -3.73 6.78 -17.66
CA ASP A 110 -3.10 5.57 -18.19
C ASP A 110 -2.60 4.66 -17.06
N TYR A 111 -2.02 5.25 -16.00
CA TYR A 111 -1.64 4.51 -14.80
C TYR A 111 -2.84 3.86 -14.12
N ALA A 112 -3.93 4.60 -13.88
CA ALA A 112 -5.12 4.07 -13.24
C ALA A 112 -5.78 2.95 -14.06
N ALA A 113 -5.75 3.04 -15.38
CA ALA A 113 -6.27 2.00 -16.28
C ALA A 113 -5.40 0.72 -16.31
N SER A 114 -4.14 0.80 -15.87
CA SER A 114 -3.20 -0.33 -15.85
C SER A 114 -3.20 -1.14 -14.55
N LEU A 115 -3.91 -0.67 -13.52
CA LEU A 115 -4.03 -1.31 -12.20
C LEU A 115 -4.99 -2.50 -12.20
#